data_AF-A0A818TMW6-F1
#
_entry.id   AF-A0A818TMW6-F1
#
_cell.length_a   1.000
_cell.length_b   1.000
_cell.length_c   1.000
_cell.angle_alpha   90.00
_cell.angle_beta   90.00
_cell.angle_gamma   90.00
#
_symmetry.space_group_name_H-M   'P 1'
#
loop_
_entity.id
_entity.type
_entity.pdbx_description
1 polymer ?
#
loop_
_entity_poly.entity_id
_entity_poly.type
_entity_poly.pdbx_seq_one_letter_code
_entity_poly.pdbx_strand_id
1 'polypeptide(L)'
;MTDNQVDRKLIEKKQNKNDLLFYNLQFNLCELQNEQRERNIKKRNNYFNRKNIDKNNFCHNEIDQILNQTDSLSHEYNQLLTNSDRLWIITHIQNRRRERKSLQDYLRKNHEIFTLQYTLNIKHDEIEHWENHLRQEESALAKAEKHIGEDLTLFDQFLDACNRNANDAVFRVDEESRKKDELVNEIKRLQKTLISYHNDKNHLTDTLKQSRRYQQFLFKFAPKNYSLYFTKPEQLLDIFTEMEDKSLPLVEKSQYTSEILDKIHSTINNTITEQNHEVEQLQIQIDQLEELVKYEIEREIPCQNTLIHYKNEKNDPFIEQIKQSIEILYKKHVISDDIGISTIHMLQTIENKIKSLLNTIEQMDSSSIMEAEKFREIAIRTIERQEKLRQEKLMNELKHQKAFLRTSAPPYPKVLYIYVYSKLSMYLFFLCSDR
;
A
#
# COMPACT_ATOMS: atom_id res chain seq x y z
N MET A 1 -31.04 -10.55 -9.27
CA MET A 1 -29.59 -10.45 -8.94
C MET A 1 -29.31 -9.57 -7.71
N THR A 2 -30.27 -9.37 -6.79
CA THR A 2 -30.15 -8.39 -5.69
C THR A 2 -30.06 -9.00 -4.30
N ASP A 3 -30.43 -10.27 -4.09
CA ASP A 3 -30.46 -10.84 -2.73
C ASP A 3 -29.08 -11.29 -2.22
N ASN A 4 -28.19 -11.78 -3.09
CA ASN A 4 -26.87 -12.29 -2.68
C ASN A 4 -25.88 -11.21 -2.19
N GLN A 5 -26.06 -9.93 -2.56
CA GLN A 5 -25.20 -8.83 -2.08
C GLN A 5 -25.64 -8.29 -0.72
N VAL A 6 -26.93 -8.37 -0.40
CA VAL A 6 -27.46 -7.94 0.90
C VAL A 6 -27.04 -8.92 1.99
N ASP A 7 -27.07 -10.23 1.70
CA ASP A 7 -26.64 -11.26 2.65
C ASP A 7 -25.14 -11.20 2.97
N ARG A 8 -24.27 -10.94 1.99
CA ARG A 8 -22.82 -10.77 2.26
C ARG A 8 -22.53 -9.57 3.15
N LYS A 9 -23.18 -8.41 2.90
CA LYS A 9 -23.01 -7.22 3.76
C LYS A 9 -23.57 -7.43 5.17
N LEU A 10 -24.62 -8.25 5.33
CA LEU A 10 -25.13 -8.63 6.65
C LEU A 10 -24.18 -9.58 7.38
N ILE A 11 -23.55 -10.52 6.67
CA ILE A 11 -22.57 -11.47 7.21
C ILE A 11 -21.30 -10.73 7.65
N GLU A 12 -20.77 -9.81 6.84
CA GLU A 12 -19.61 -8.98 7.21
C GLU A 12 -19.91 -8.06 8.40
N LYS A 13 -21.09 -7.42 8.46
CA LYS A 13 -21.49 -6.63 9.64
C LYS A 13 -21.63 -7.49 10.90
N LYS A 14 -22.09 -8.74 10.77
CA LYS A 14 -22.17 -9.68 11.90
C LYS A 14 -20.78 -10.14 12.34
N GLN A 15 -19.88 -10.44 11.41
CA GLN A 15 -18.49 -10.81 11.72
C GLN A 15 -17.75 -9.65 12.40
N ASN A 16 -17.84 -8.44 11.86
CA ASN A 16 -17.17 -7.26 12.43
C ASN A 16 -17.72 -6.90 13.84
N LYS A 17 -19.04 -7.10 14.07
CA LYS A 17 -19.61 -7.01 15.43
C LYS A 17 -19.10 -8.10 16.37
N ASN A 18 -18.95 -9.34 15.88
CA ASN A 18 -18.45 -10.45 16.69
C ASN A 18 -16.96 -10.26 17.04
N ASP A 19 -16.16 -9.74 16.11
CA ASP A 19 -14.75 -9.43 16.34
C ASP A 19 -14.59 -8.29 17.34
N LEU A 20 -15.40 -7.23 17.23
CA LEU A 20 -15.44 -6.15 18.23
C LEU A 20 -15.92 -6.66 19.60
N LEU A 21 -16.85 -7.61 19.63
CA LEU A 21 -17.30 -8.25 20.87
C LEU A 21 -16.17 -9.10 21.48
N PHE A 22 -15.40 -9.81 20.66
CA PHE A 22 -14.26 -10.63 21.08
C PHE A 22 -13.13 -9.77 21.67
N TYR A 23 -12.76 -8.67 20.99
CA TYR A 23 -11.76 -7.72 21.53
C TYR A 23 -12.23 -7.05 22.81
N ASN A 24 -13.50 -6.64 22.92
CA ASN A 24 -14.04 -6.08 24.15
C ASN A 24 -14.11 -7.12 25.29
N LEU A 25 -14.43 -8.38 24.99
CA LEU A 25 -14.43 -9.45 25.98
C LEU A 25 -13.00 -9.73 26.48
N GLN A 26 -12.02 -9.75 25.58
CA GLN A 26 -10.62 -9.96 25.91
C GLN A 26 -10.01 -8.80 26.70
N PHE A 27 -10.37 -7.56 26.37
CA PHE A 27 -10.00 -6.37 27.15
C PHE A 27 -10.61 -6.40 28.55
N ASN A 28 -11.91 -6.68 28.67
CA ASN A 28 -12.59 -6.81 29.96
C ASN A 28 -12.02 -7.94 30.82
N LEU A 29 -11.65 -9.08 30.22
CA LEU A 29 -10.97 -10.18 30.93
C LEU A 29 -9.60 -9.77 31.44
N CYS A 30 -8.84 -8.99 30.67
CA CYS A 30 -7.54 -8.47 31.07
C CYS A 30 -7.66 -7.48 32.24
N GLU A 31 -8.62 -6.55 32.19
CA GLU A 31 -8.88 -5.64 33.31
C GLU A 31 -9.31 -6.38 34.58
N LEU A 32 -10.19 -7.39 34.45
CA LEU A 32 -10.65 -8.18 35.61
C LEU A 32 -9.50 -8.99 36.24
N GLN A 33 -8.58 -9.51 35.43
CA GLN A 33 -7.35 -10.16 35.91
C GLN A 33 -6.41 -9.17 36.61
N ASN A 34 -6.26 -7.96 36.10
CA ASN A 34 -5.43 -6.91 36.71
C ASN A 34 -6.02 -6.43 38.04
N GLU A 35 -7.34 -6.25 38.13
CA GLU A 35 -8.00 -5.93 39.39
C GLU A 35 -7.82 -7.04 40.44
N GLN A 36 -7.93 -8.32 40.04
CA GLN A 36 -7.70 -9.44 40.95
C GLN A 36 -6.24 -9.48 41.45
N ARG A 37 -5.26 -9.20 40.57
CA ARG A 37 -3.84 -9.08 40.95
C ARG A 37 -3.63 -7.94 41.95
N GLU A 38 -4.20 -6.77 41.71
CA GLU A 38 -4.09 -5.65 42.66
C GLU A 38 -4.71 -5.97 44.02
N ARG A 39 -5.90 -6.59 44.04
CA ARG A 39 -6.55 -7.01 45.29
C ARG A 39 -5.69 -8.03 46.06
N ASN A 40 -5.02 -8.94 45.35
CA ASN A 40 -4.11 -9.91 45.96
C ASN A 40 -2.84 -9.24 46.51
N ILE A 41 -2.26 -8.28 45.81
CA ILE A 41 -1.13 -7.48 46.30
C ILE A 41 -1.52 -6.69 47.56
N LYS A 42 -2.69 -6.03 47.56
CA LYS A 42 -3.23 -5.30 48.72
C LYS A 42 -3.46 -6.23 49.93
N LYS A 43 -4.02 -7.43 49.72
CA LYS A 43 -4.17 -8.44 50.78
C LYS A 43 -2.82 -8.92 51.32
N ARG A 44 -1.82 -9.15 50.45
CA ARG A 44 -0.48 -9.58 50.85
C ARG A 44 0.24 -8.52 51.68
N ASN A 45 0.14 -7.24 51.28
CA ASN A 45 0.70 -6.12 52.02
C ASN A 45 0.00 -5.91 53.38
N ASN A 46 -1.33 -6.04 53.44
CA ASN A 46 -2.06 -5.94 54.71
C ASN A 46 -1.74 -7.09 55.67
N TYR A 47 -1.56 -8.31 55.16
CA TYR A 47 -1.11 -9.46 55.96
C TYR A 47 0.32 -9.23 56.50
N PHE A 48 1.24 -8.73 55.67
CA PHE A 48 2.61 -8.43 56.07
C PHE A 48 2.68 -7.32 57.13
N ASN A 49 1.87 -6.27 56.97
CA ASN A 49 1.78 -5.16 57.92
C ASN A 49 1.17 -5.59 59.26
N ARG A 50 0.10 -6.41 59.27
CA ARG A 50 -0.46 -6.95 60.53
C ARG A 50 0.55 -7.81 61.30
N LYS A 51 1.26 -8.70 60.62
CA LYS A 51 2.25 -9.59 61.26
C LYS A 51 3.46 -8.85 61.85
N ASN A 52 3.79 -7.67 61.33
CA ASN A 52 4.82 -6.79 61.88
C ASN A 52 4.32 -5.97 63.08
N ILE A 53 3.05 -5.56 63.08
CA ILE A 53 2.44 -4.86 64.23
C ILE A 53 2.29 -5.80 65.43
N ASP A 54 1.85 -7.05 65.21
CA ASP A 54 1.68 -8.05 66.28
C ASP A 54 3.02 -8.43 66.93
N LYS A 55 4.11 -8.46 66.16
CA LYS A 55 5.47 -8.71 66.68
C LYS A 55 6.05 -7.51 67.45
N ASN A 56 5.74 -6.28 67.04
CA ASN A 56 6.21 -5.09 67.74
C ASN A 56 5.47 -4.85 69.07
N ASN A 57 4.17 -5.19 69.14
CA ASN A 57 3.39 -5.04 70.37
C ASN A 57 3.72 -6.12 71.43
N PHE A 58 4.07 -7.33 71.00
CA PHE A 58 4.54 -8.39 71.91
C PHE A 58 5.89 -8.05 72.56
N CYS A 59 6.80 -7.45 71.77
CA CYS A 59 8.16 -7.12 72.23
C CYS A 59 8.19 -5.91 73.17
N HIS A 60 7.29 -4.93 73.03
CA HIS A 60 7.27 -3.76 73.92
C HIS A 60 6.77 -4.06 75.34
N ASN A 61 5.75 -4.92 75.50
CA ASN A 61 5.18 -5.23 76.80
C ASN A 61 6.10 -6.07 77.72
N GLU A 62 6.92 -6.96 77.17
CA GLU A 62 7.93 -7.71 77.96
C GLU A 62 9.16 -6.86 78.29
N ILE A 63 9.51 -5.88 77.43
CA ILE A 63 10.65 -4.99 77.67
C ILE A 63 10.36 -4.00 78.81
N ASP A 64 9.13 -3.50 78.92
CA ASP A 64 8.73 -2.59 80.00
C ASP A 64 8.63 -3.30 81.37
N GLN A 65 8.32 -4.60 81.40
CA GLN A 65 8.38 -5.41 82.63
C GLN A 65 9.81 -5.69 83.10
N ILE A 66 10.74 -5.91 82.16
CA ILE A 66 12.15 -6.20 82.48
C ILE A 66 12.89 -4.93 82.94
N LEU A 67 12.61 -3.78 82.31
CA LEU A 67 13.24 -2.50 82.68
C LEU A 67 12.91 -2.07 84.12
N ASN A 68 11.66 -2.29 84.56
CA ASN A 68 11.22 -1.99 85.92
C ASN A 68 11.83 -2.91 87.00
N GLN A 69 12.29 -4.11 86.63
CA GLN A 69 12.98 -5.03 87.56
C GLN A 69 14.49 -4.76 87.64
N THR A 70 15.11 -4.24 86.58
CA THR A 70 16.55 -4.00 86.54
C THR A 70 17.02 -2.75 87.30
N ASP A 71 16.13 -1.77 87.53
CA ASP A 71 16.48 -0.54 88.27
C ASP A 71 16.67 -0.75 89.78
N SER A 72 16.23 -1.88 90.35
CA SER A 72 16.46 -2.21 91.78
C SER A 72 17.79 -2.93 92.09
N LEU A 73 18.53 -3.42 91.08
CA LEU A 73 19.73 -4.25 91.31
C LEU A 73 21.05 -3.58 90.85
N SER A 74 21.00 -2.35 90.33
CA SER A 74 22.15 -1.68 89.70
C SER A 74 23.06 -0.93 90.67
N HIS A 75 22.70 -0.79 91.96
CA HIS A 75 23.48 0.01 92.91
C HIS A 75 24.49 -0.78 93.78
N GLU A 76 24.58 -2.11 93.64
CA GLU A 76 25.38 -2.93 94.57
C GLU A 76 26.55 -3.71 93.91
N TYR A 77 26.67 -3.72 92.58
CA TYR A 77 27.64 -4.59 91.88
C TYR A 77 28.86 -3.88 91.25
N ASN A 78 29.04 -2.58 91.48
CA ASN A 78 30.12 -1.81 90.81
C ASN A 78 31.45 -1.75 91.58
N GLN A 79 31.60 -2.46 92.71
CA GLN A 79 32.85 -2.47 93.50
C GLN A 79 33.62 -3.80 93.52
N LEU A 80 33.19 -4.84 92.81
CA LEU A 80 33.84 -6.17 92.85
C LEU A 80 34.16 -6.75 91.46
N LEU A 81 34.81 -6.00 90.56
CA LEU A 81 35.41 -6.58 89.35
C LEU A 81 36.93 -6.39 89.35
N THR A 82 37.67 -7.50 89.29
CA THR A 82 39.13 -7.49 89.26
C THR A 82 39.67 -7.11 87.88
N ASN A 83 40.94 -6.72 87.77
CA ASN A 83 41.57 -6.32 86.50
C ASN A 83 41.56 -7.42 85.42
N SER A 84 41.46 -8.69 85.81
CA SER A 84 41.30 -9.83 84.89
C SER A 84 39.95 -9.80 84.17
N ASP A 85 38.89 -9.46 84.89
CA ASP A 85 37.52 -9.39 84.35
C ASP A 85 37.38 -8.22 83.36
N ARG A 86 38.09 -7.11 83.61
CA ARG A 86 38.14 -5.96 82.70
C ARG A 86 38.88 -6.26 81.39
N LEU A 87 39.99 -6.98 81.45
CA LEU A 87 40.76 -7.37 80.25
C LEU A 87 40.02 -8.42 79.43
N TRP A 88 39.34 -9.36 80.08
CA TRP A 88 38.47 -10.31 79.41
C TRP A 88 37.27 -9.61 78.76
N ILE A 89 36.61 -8.64 79.42
CA ILE A 89 35.54 -7.83 78.80
C ILE A 89 36.06 -7.07 77.58
N ILE A 90 37.22 -6.43 77.66
CA ILE A 90 37.80 -5.66 76.54
C ILE A 90 38.16 -6.57 75.36
N THR A 91 38.81 -7.71 75.62
CA THR A 91 39.17 -8.69 74.57
C THR A 91 37.93 -9.37 73.97
N HIS A 92 36.91 -9.66 74.79
CA HIS A 92 35.65 -10.24 74.33
C HIS A 92 34.82 -9.24 73.50
N ILE A 93 34.81 -7.95 73.88
CA ILE A 93 34.22 -6.86 73.08
C ILE A 93 34.97 -6.68 71.75
N GLN A 94 36.31 -6.79 71.76
CA GLN A 94 37.12 -6.70 70.54
C GLN A 94 36.93 -7.90 69.61
N ASN A 95 36.86 -9.13 70.13
CA ASN A 95 36.57 -10.33 69.33
C ASN A 95 35.15 -10.29 68.74
N ARG A 96 34.15 -9.86 69.51
CA ARG A 96 32.78 -9.63 68.99
C ARG A 96 32.69 -8.50 67.98
N ARG A 97 33.51 -7.46 68.09
CA ARG A 97 33.63 -6.42 67.05
C ARG A 97 34.29 -6.95 65.78
N ARG A 98 35.25 -7.88 65.88
CA ARG A 98 35.85 -8.55 64.70
C ARG A 98 34.85 -9.49 64.01
N GLU A 99 34.13 -10.31 64.79
CA GLU A 99 33.04 -11.16 64.28
C GLU A 99 31.89 -10.33 63.68
N ARG A 100 31.53 -9.18 64.28
CA ARG A 100 30.55 -8.25 63.71
C ARG A 100 31.03 -7.58 62.43
N LYS A 101 32.32 -7.25 62.28
CA LYS A 101 32.87 -6.77 61.00
C LYS A 101 32.78 -7.87 59.94
N SER A 102 33.12 -9.12 60.28
CA SER A 102 32.94 -10.27 59.38
C SER A 102 31.49 -10.53 59.00
N LEU A 103 30.55 -10.42 59.94
CA LEU A 103 29.10 -10.53 59.69
C LEU A 103 28.57 -9.35 58.86
N GLN A 104 29.04 -8.12 59.11
CA GLN A 104 28.66 -6.96 58.31
C GLN A 104 29.19 -7.07 56.88
N ASP A 105 30.41 -7.59 56.71
CA ASP A 105 30.99 -7.84 55.39
C ASP A 105 30.25 -8.99 54.68
N TYR A 106 29.82 -10.03 55.40
CA TYR A 106 28.97 -11.10 54.87
C TYR A 106 27.58 -10.59 54.47
N LEU A 107 26.92 -9.81 55.33
CA LEU A 107 25.62 -9.19 55.02
C LEU A 107 25.73 -8.23 53.85
N ARG A 108 26.81 -7.44 53.77
CA ARG A 108 27.08 -6.55 52.64
C ARG A 108 27.26 -7.33 51.34
N LYS A 109 28.09 -8.37 51.34
CA LYS A 109 28.26 -9.26 50.17
C LYS A 109 26.95 -9.92 49.75
N ASN A 110 26.16 -10.39 50.70
CA ASN A 110 24.84 -10.95 50.39
C ASN A 110 23.91 -9.89 49.80
N HIS A 111 23.86 -8.68 50.36
CA HIS A 111 23.08 -7.58 49.80
C HIS A 111 23.55 -7.19 48.39
N GLU A 112 24.87 -7.17 48.13
CA GLU A 112 25.43 -6.97 46.80
C GLU A 112 25.01 -8.08 45.84
N ILE A 113 25.10 -9.35 46.26
CA ILE A 113 24.65 -10.50 45.46
C ILE A 113 23.16 -10.41 45.13
N PHE A 114 22.30 -10.10 46.10
CA PHE A 114 20.86 -9.93 45.87
C PHE A 114 20.55 -8.76 44.95
N THR A 115 21.28 -7.65 45.09
CA THR A 115 21.11 -6.49 44.21
C THR A 115 21.50 -6.85 42.78
N LEU A 116 22.64 -7.52 42.60
CA LEU A 116 23.09 -7.99 41.28
C LEU A 116 22.12 -9.00 40.68
N GLN A 117 21.60 -9.95 41.46
CA GLN A 117 20.58 -10.91 41.01
C GLN A 117 19.29 -10.21 40.59
N TYR A 118 18.82 -9.23 41.37
CA TYR A 118 17.65 -8.45 41.01
C TYR A 118 17.86 -7.65 39.73
N THR A 119 19.02 -6.99 39.59
CA THR A 119 19.37 -6.26 38.37
C THR A 119 19.48 -7.20 37.16
N LEU A 120 20.08 -8.38 37.33
CA LEU A 120 20.16 -9.39 36.28
C LEU A 120 18.77 -9.89 35.87
N ASN A 121 17.86 -10.12 36.81
CA ASN A 121 16.50 -10.54 36.49
C ASN A 121 15.75 -9.46 35.72
N ILE A 122 15.84 -8.18 36.14
CA ILE A 122 15.27 -7.07 35.37
C ILE A 122 15.85 -7.02 33.95
N LYS A 123 17.17 -7.20 33.81
CA LYS A 123 17.81 -7.19 32.49
C LYS A 123 17.38 -8.38 31.63
N HIS A 124 17.18 -9.56 32.20
CA HIS A 124 16.59 -10.68 31.45
C HIS A 124 15.16 -10.40 31.03
N ASP A 125 14.31 -9.88 31.92
CA ASP A 125 12.92 -9.52 31.60
C ASP A 125 12.86 -8.44 30.50
N GLU A 126 13.76 -7.44 30.56
CA GLU A 126 13.90 -6.42 29.51
C GLU A 126 14.35 -7.04 28.18
N ILE A 127 15.33 -7.96 28.19
CA ILE A 127 15.80 -8.66 26.99
C ILE A 127 14.67 -9.50 26.39
N GLU A 128 13.95 -10.27 27.20
CA GLU A 128 12.85 -11.10 26.74
C GLU A 128 11.72 -10.25 26.13
N HIS A 129 11.43 -9.08 26.69
CA HIS A 129 10.47 -8.14 26.11
C HIS A 129 10.90 -7.68 24.71
N TRP A 130 12.17 -7.26 24.56
CA TRP A 130 12.70 -6.82 23.27
C TRP A 130 12.82 -7.95 22.25
N GLU A 131 13.19 -9.16 22.67
CA GLU A 131 13.22 -10.34 21.80
C GLU A 131 11.83 -10.67 21.27
N ASN A 132 10.79 -10.59 22.11
CA ASN A 132 9.42 -10.81 21.68
C ASN A 132 8.93 -9.71 20.72
N HIS A 133 9.28 -8.45 20.97
CA HIS A 133 8.98 -7.35 20.04
C HIS A 133 9.69 -7.55 18.70
N LEU A 134 10.97 -7.95 18.72
CA LEU A 134 11.74 -8.22 17.52
C LEU A 134 11.12 -9.37 16.72
N ARG A 135 10.71 -10.47 17.36
CA ARG A 135 10.02 -11.58 16.69
C ARG A 135 8.70 -11.17 16.04
N GLN A 136 7.95 -10.27 16.68
CA GLN A 136 6.71 -9.75 16.11
C GLN A 136 6.97 -8.90 14.88
N GLU A 137 7.95 -8.01 14.93
CA GLU A 137 8.42 -7.20 13.79
C GLU A 137 8.94 -8.08 12.66
N GLU A 138 9.79 -9.08 12.94
CA GLU A 138 10.29 -10.03 11.93
C GLU A 138 9.14 -10.80 11.25
N SER A 139 8.15 -11.25 12.02
CA SER A 139 6.96 -11.93 11.49
C SER A 139 6.10 -11.01 10.62
N ALA A 140 5.98 -9.73 10.99
CA ALA A 140 5.28 -8.73 10.20
C ALA A 140 6.02 -8.41 8.90
N LEU A 141 7.34 -8.23 8.96
CA LEU A 141 8.19 -8.01 7.79
C LEU A 141 8.14 -9.19 6.82
N ALA A 142 8.26 -10.43 7.31
CA ALA A 142 8.18 -11.62 6.47
C ALA A 142 6.84 -11.73 5.72
N LYS A 143 5.74 -11.31 6.34
CA LYS A 143 4.42 -11.25 5.67
C LYS A 143 4.39 -10.16 4.60
N ALA A 144 4.93 -8.98 4.91
CA ALA A 144 5.01 -7.88 3.95
C ALA A 144 5.88 -8.25 2.74
N GLU A 145 7.04 -8.87 2.95
CA GLU A 145 7.91 -9.38 1.87
C GLU A 145 7.19 -10.41 1.00
N LYS A 146 6.46 -11.34 1.63
CA LYS A 146 5.65 -12.32 0.89
C LYS A 146 4.60 -11.64 0.01
N HIS A 147 3.86 -10.67 0.54
CA HIS A 147 2.85 -9.95 -0.24
C HIS A 147 3.47 -9.15 -1.39
N ILE A 148 4.62 -8.49 -1.16
CA ILE A 148 5.36 -7.83 -2.23
C ILE A 148 5.81 -8.84 -3.30
N GLY A 149 6.26 -10.02 -2.89
CA GLY A 149 6.59 -11.11 -3.82
C GLY A 149 5.39 -11.57 -4.65
N GLU A 150 4.23 -11.76 -4.02
CA GLU A 150 2.98 -12.10 -4.71
C GLU A 150 2.56 -10.99 -5.69
N ASP A 151 2.59 -9.73 -5.27
CA ASP A 151 2.27 -8.57 -6.11
C ASP A 151 3.21 -8.45 -7.31
N LEU A 152 4.52 -8.71 -7.14
CA LEU A 152 5.48 -8.75 -8.25
C LEU A 152 5.11 -9.85 -9.26
N THR A 153 4.76 -11.05 -8.80
CA THR A 153 4.36 -12.13 -9.72
C THR A 153 3.06 -11.81 -10.48
N LEU A 154 2.11 -11.14 -9.83
CA LEU A 154 0.89 -10.67 -10.47
C LEU A 154 1.18 -9.57 -11.49
N PHE A 155 2.10 -8.67 -11.18
CA PHE A 155 2.52 -7.60 -12.07
C PHE A 155 3.21 -8.15 -13.33
N ASP A 156 4.10 -9.13 -13.17
CA ASP A 156 4.75 -9.79 -14.31
C ASP A 156 3.72 -10.50 -15.21
N GLN A 157 2.76 -11.21 -14.63
CA GLN A 157 1.67 -11.84 -15.39
C GLN A 157 0.81 -10.80 -16.13
N PHE A 158 0.56 -9.65 -15.52
CA PHE A 158 -0.16 -8.56 -16.16
C PHE A 158 0.62 -7.98 -17.35
N LEU A 159 1.93 -7.74 -17.19
CA LEU A 159 2.78 -7.27 -18.28
C LEU A 159 2.80 -8.27 -19.45
N ASP A 160 2.91 -9.56 -19.16
CA ASP A 160 2.86 -10.60 -20.19
C ASP A 160 1.51 -10.62 -20.92
N ALA A 161 0.40 -10.49 -20.21
CA ALA A 161 -0.92 -10.42 -20.80
C ALA A 161 -1.10 -9.16 -21.67
N CYS A 162 -0.63 -8.00 -21.19
CA CYS A 162 -0.64 -6.75 -21.95
C CYS A 162 0.22 -6.87 -23.22
N ASN A 163 1.41 -7.45 -23.13
CA ASN A 163 2.29 -7.65 -24.27
C ASN A 163 1.66 -8.59 -25.31
N ARG A 164 1.02 -9.69 -24.87
CA ARG A 164 0.29 -10.59 -25.78
C ARG A 164 -0.87 -9.88 -26.46
N ASN A 165 -1.72 -9.19 -25.69
CA ASN A 165 -2.86 -8.47 -26.25
C ASN A 165 -2.43 -7.36 -27.24
N ALA A 166 -1.35 -6.64 -26.94
CA ALA A 166 -0.79 -5.65 -27.84
C ALA A 166 -0.27 -6.28 -29.13
N ASN A 167 0.48 -7.37 -29.03
CA ASN A 167 0.98 -8.11 -30.20
C ASN A 167 -0.15 -8.70 -31.04
N ASP A 168 -1.18 -9.27 -30.41
CA ASP A 168 -2.36 -9.80 -31.11
C ASP A 168 -3.14 -8.68 -31.82
N ALA A 169 -3.22 -7.49 -31.21
CA ALA A 169 -3.83 -6.33 -31.86
C ALA A 169 -3.02 -5.87 -33.08
N VAL A 170 -1.69 -5.81 -32.98
CA VAL A 170 -0.82 -5.49 -34.13
C VAL A 170 -0.97 -6.55 -35.22
N PHE A 171 -0.96 -7.83 -34.86
CA PHE A 171 -1.12 -8.91 -35.82
C PHE A 171 -2.45 -8.80 -36.59
N ARG A 172 -3.56 -8.53 -35.90
CA ARG A 172 -4.86 -8.31 -36.55
C ARG A 172 -4.84 -7.11 -37.50
N VAL A 173 -4.21 -6.00 -37.10
CA VAL A 173 -4.07 -4.81 -37.96
C VAL A 173 -3.23 -5.11 -39.20
N ASP A 174 -2.15 -5.87 -39.07
CA ASP A 174 -1.31 -6.28 -40.18
C ASP A 174 -2.04 -7.22 -41.13
N GLU A 175 -2.82 -8.17 -40.61
CA GLU A 175 -3.62 -9.10 -41.40
C GLU A 175 -4.71 -8.35 -42.20
N GLU A 176 -5.44 -7.43 -41.56
CA GLU A 176 -6.44 -6.61 -42.23
C GLU A 176 -5.82 -5.65 -43.25
N SER A 177 -4.61 -5.13 -42.97
CA SER A 177 -3.86 -4.33 -43.94
C SER A 177 -3.46 -5.16 -45.17
N ARG A 178 -3.07 -6.42 -45.00
CA ARG A 178 -2.77 -7.33 -46.13
C ARG A 178 -4.01 -7.60 -46.98
N LYS A 179 -5.14 -7.95 -46.37
CA LYS A 179 -6.42 -8.16 -47.09
C LYS A 179 -6.83 -6.91 -47.86
N LYS A 180 -6.69 -5.73 -47.25
CA LYS A 180 -6.94 -4.45 -47.92
C LYS A 180 -6.02 -4.26 -49.12
N ASP A 181 -4.73 -4.53 -49.00
CA ASP A 181 -3.78 -4.39 -50.10
C ASP A 181 -4.08 -5.36 -51.26
N GLU A 182 -4.48 -6.59 -50.96
CA GLU A 182 -4.95 -7.57 -51.95
C GLU A 182 -6.18 -7.07 -52.71
N LEU A 183 -7.20 -6.59 -52.00
CA LEU A 183 -8.40 -6.00 -52.62
C LEU A 183 -8.06 -4.76 -53.47
N VAL A 184 -7.17 -3.89 -52.99
CA VAL A 184 -6.71 -2.73 -53.76
C VAL A 184 -5.99 -3.16 -55.03
N ASN A 185 -5.19 -4.23 -54.98
CA ASN A 185 -4.52 -4.76 -56.17
C ASN A 185 -5.51 -5.36 -57.16
N GLU A 186 -6.56 -6.04 -56.69
CA GLU A 186 -7.62 -6.56 -57.54
C GLU A 186 -8.45 -5.46 -58.18
N ILE A 187 -8.79 -4.41 -57.43
CA ILE A 187 -9.44 -3.20 -57.98
C ILE A 187 -8.58 -2.60 -59.10
N LYS A 188 -7.26 -2.48 -58.89
CA LYS A 188 -6.34 -1.98 -59.94
C LYS A 188 -6.34 -2.89 -61.16
N ARG A 189 -6.43 -4.22 -60.99
CA ARG A 189 -6.50 -5.19 -62.09
C ARG A 189 -7.80 -5.00 -62.89
N LEU A 190 -8.94 -4.91 -62.20
CA LEU A 190 -10.25 -4.70 -62.81
C LEU A 190 -10.34 -3.34 -63.52
N GLN A 191 -9.77 -2.28 -62.94
CA GLN A 191 -9.67 -0.97 -63.57
C GLN A 191 -8.88 -1.04 -64.89
N LYS A 192 -7.76 -1.76 -64.93
CA LYS A 192 -7.00 -1.97 -66.17
C LYS A 192 -7.83 -2.68 -67.24
N THR A 193 -8.56 -3.73 -66.87
CA THR A 193 -9.44 -4.45 -67.82
C THR A 193 -10.62 -3.59 -68.28
N LEU A 194 -11.18 -2.74 -67.41
CA LEU A 194 -12.26 -1.84 -67.79
C LEU A 194 -11.79 -0.80 -68.80
N ILE A 195 -10.59 -0.26 -68.62
CA ILE A 195 -9.96 0.65 -69.57
C ILE A 195 -9.74 -0.04 -70.93
N SER A 196 -9.29 -1.30 -70.96
CA SER A 196 -9.11 -2.01 -72.23
C SER A 196 -10.44 -2.23 -72.96
N TYR A 197 -11.48 -2.70 -72.26
CA TYR A 197 -12.82 -2.85 -72.85
C TYR A 197 -13.42 -1.52 -73.34
N HIS A 198 -13.18 -0.44 -72.62
CA HIS A 198 -13.61 0.90 -73.03
C HIS A 198 -12.93 1.31 -74.34
N ASN A 199 -11.63 1.06 -74.48
CA ASN A 199 -10.88 1.33 -75.71
C ASN A 199 -11.39 0.48 -76.89
N ASP A 200 -11.64 -0.82 -76.66
CA ASP A 200 -12.19 -1.71 -77.68
C ASP A 200 -13.59 -1.28 -78.13
N LYS A 201 -14.45 -0.88 -77.19
CA LYS A 201 -15.77 -0.33 -77.49
C LYS A 201 -15.68 0.92 -78.36
N ASN A 202 -14.76 1.84 -78.04
CA ASN A 202 -14.55 3.04 -78.84
C ASN A 202 -14.08 2.69 -80.26
N HIS A 203 -13.14 1.75 -80.40
CA HIS A 203 -12.67 1.26 -81.70
C HIS A 203 -13.81 0.66 -82.56
N LEU A 204 -14.63 -0.22 -81.97
CA LEU A 204 -15.79 -0.81 -82.66
C LEU A 204 -16.82 0.26 -83.05
N THR A 205 -17.06 1.23 -82.18
CA THR A 205 -17.99 2.34 -82.45
C THR A 205 -17.51 3.18 -83.64
N ASP A 206 -16.21 3.45 -83.73
CA ASP A 206 -15.64 4.19 -84.86
C ASP A 206 -15.67 3.38 -86.16
N THR A 207 -15.45 2.06 -86.10
CA THR A 207 -15.59 1.16 -87.26
C THR A 207 -17.04 1.11 -87.77
N LEU A 208 -18.02 1.10 -86.86
CA LEU A 208 -19.44 1.18 -87.21
C LEU A 208 -19.79 2.51 -87.88
N LYS A 209 -19.27 3.64 -87.37
CA LYS A 209 -19.46 4.96 -88.01
C LYS A 209 -18.91 4.97 -89.43
N GLN A 210 -17.72 4.39 -89.65
CA GLN A 210 -17.11 4.29 -90.98
C GLN A 210 -17.97 3.44 -91.93
N SER A 211 -18.41 2.27 -91.48
CA SER A 211 -19.28 1.37 -92.26
C SER A 211 -20.61 2.04 -92.62
N ARG A 212 -21.21 2.80 -91.70
CA ARG A 212 -22.45 3.55 -91.93
C ARG A 212 -22.28 4.67 -92.94
N ARG A 213 -21.15 5.39 -92.90
CA ARG A 213 -20.83 6.41 -93.92
C ARG A 213 -20.71 5.78 -95.31
N TYR A 214 -20.08 4.62 -95.40
CA TYR A 214 -19.99 3.87 -96.65
C TYR A 214 -21.36 3.38 -97.15
N GLN A 215 -22.21 2.87 -96.27
CA GLN A 215 -23.59 2.48 -96.61
C GLN A 215 -24.40 3.67 -97.15
N GLN A 216 -24.34 4.83 -96.48
CA GLN A 216 -25.04 6.04 -96.94
C GLN A 216 -24.53 6.50 -98.30
N PHE A 217 -23.22 6.40 -98.54
CA PHE A 217 -22.63 6.65 -99.85
C PHE A 217 -23.22 5.72 -100.92
N LEU A 218 -23.26 4.40 -100.68
CA LEU A 218 -23.83 3.44 -101.63
C LEU A 218 -25.33 3.69 -101.91
N PHE A 219 -26.12 3.98 -100.87
CA PHE A 219 -27.56 4.28 -101.05
C PHE A 219 -27.82 5.54 -101.88
N LYS A 220 -26.91 6.52 -101.84
CA LYS A 220 -27.02 7.73 -102.68
C LYS A 220 -26.89 7.43 -104.18
N PHE A 221 -26.21 6.33 -104.54
CA PHE A 221 -26.03 5.89 -105.92
C PHE A 221 -26.96 4.74 -106.34
N ALA A 222 -27.85 4.26 -105.44
CA ALA A 222 -28.80 3.19 -105.77
C ALA A 222 -29.99 3.73 -106.60
N PRO A 223 -30.24 3.23 -107.83
CA PRO A 223 -31.36 3.69 -108.67
C PRO A 223 -32.73 3.26 -108.11
N LYS A 224 -33.76 4.12 -108.25
CA LYS A 224 -35.09 3.96 -107.62
C LYS A 224 -36.17 3.28 -108.49
N ASN A 225 -35.94 3.02 -109.77
CA ASN A 225 -37.00 2.50 -110.64
C ASN A 225 -36.83 1.00 -110.89
N TYR A 226 -37.76 0.23 -110.34
CA TYR A 226 -38.02 -1.13 -110.80
C TYR A 226 -39.27 -1.13 -111.69
N SER A 227 -39.08 -1.55 -112.93
CA SER A 227 -40.16 -2.01 -113.82
C SER A 227 -40.83 -3.22 -113.17
N LEU A 228 -42.15 -3.39 -113.36
CA LEU A 228 -42.94 -4.49 -112.79
C LEU A 228 -42.25 -5.84 -112.98
N TYR A 229 -42.02 -6.53 -111.86
CA TYR A 229 -41.02 -7.59 -111.73
C TYR A 229 -41.41 -8.92 -112.39
N PHE A 230 -42.71 -9.20 -112.59
CA PHE A 230 -43.16 -10.48 -113.12
C PHE A 230 -44.01 -10.38 -114.36
N THR A 231 -43.58 -11.09 -115.40
CA THR A 231 -44.22 -11.28 -116.69
C THR A 231 -44.60 -12.74 -116.94
N LYS A 232 -44.13 -13.69 -116.10
CA LYS A 232 -44.46 -15.13 -116.15
C LYS A 232 -44.79 -15.68 -114.74
N PRO A 233 -45.75 -16.62 -114.61
CA PRO A 233 -46.22 -17.13 -113.31
C PRO A 233 -45.15 -17.80 -112.43
N GLU A 234 -44.10 -18.37 -113.04
CA GLU A 234 -43.02 -19.11 -112.36
C GLU A 234 -42.12 -18.21 -111.51
N GLN A 235 -42.02 -16.92 -111.85
CA GLN A 235 -41.09 -16.00 -111.23
C GLN A 235 -41.44 -15.64 -109.77
N LEU A 236 -42.71 -15.78 -109.41
CA LEU A 236 -43.16 -15.62 -108.01
C LEU A 236 -42.73 -16.83 -107.17
N LEU A 237 -42.75 -18.03 -107.76
CA LEU A 237 -42.30 -19.25 -107.09
C LEU A 237 -40.79 -19.21 -106.88
N ASP A 238 -40.02 -18.78 -107.89
CA ASP A 238 -38.57 -18.60 -107.79
C ASP A 238 -38.18 -17.65 -106.65
N ILE A 239 -38.95 -16.57 -106.45
CA ILE A 239 -38.71 -15.62 -105.37
C ILE A 239 -39.20 -16.12 -104.03
N PHE A 240 -40.25 -16.93 -103.99
CA PHE A 240 -40.64 -17.64 -102.77
C PHE A 240 -39.55 -18.63 -102.35
N THR A 241 -38.96 -19.38 -103.28
CA THR A 241 -37.81 -20.24 -103.00
C THR A 241 -36.57 -19.42 -102.62
N GLU A 242 -36.29 -18.28 -103.26
CA GLU A 242 -35.17 -17.41 -102.84
C GLU A 242 -35.41 -16.76 -101.47
N MET A 243 -36.67 -16.48 -101.13
CA MET A 243 -37.08 -16.01 -99.80
C MET A 243 -37.00 -17.12 -98.76
N GLU A 244 -37.34 -18.37 -99.10
CA GLU A 244 -37.10 -19.54 -98.26
C GLU A 244 -35.60 -19.74 -98.03
N ASP A 245 -34.79 -19.72 -99.09
CA ASP A 245 -33.33 -19.85 -99.03
C ASP A 245 -32.66 -18.77 -98.17
N LYS A 246 -33.25 -17.56 -98.09
CA LYS A 246 -32.76 -16.47 -97.24
C LYS A 246 -33.33 -16.48 -95.83
N SER A 247 -34.55 -16.96 -95.65
CA SER A 247 -35.22 -16.98 -94.34
C SER A 247 -34.78 -18.18 -93.49
N LEU A 248 -34.51 -19.33 -94.10
CA LEU A 248 -34.04 -20.53 -93.38
C LEU A 248 -32.73 -20.28 -92.60
N PRO A 249 -31.67 -19.72 -93.21
CA PRO A 249 -30.43 -19.42 -92.50
C PRO A 249 -30.61 -18.34 -91.43
N LEU A 250 -31.58 -17.43 -91.61
CA LEU A 250 -31.91 -16.43 -90.60
C LEU A 250 -32.61 -17.06 -89.40
N VAL A 251 -33.50 -18.03 -89.63
CA VAL A 251 -34.13 -18.83 -88.57
C VAL A 251 -33.08 -19.63 -87.82
N GLU A 252 -32.18 -20.32 -88.51
CA GLU A 252 -31.06 -21.04 -87.89
C GLU A 252 -30.17 -20.11 -87.06
N LYS A 253 -29.82 -18.94 -87.61
CA LYS A 253 -29.04 -17.94 -86.89
C LYS A 253 -29.79 -17.42 -85.66
N SER A 254 -31.10 -17.22 -85.76
CA SER A 254 -31.92 -16.78 -84.62
C SER A 254 -31.99 -17.84 -83.51
N GLN A 255 -32.11 -19.11 -83.88
CA GLN A 255 -32.09 -20.25 -82.94
C GLN A 255 -30.72 -20.36 -82.27
N TYR A 256 -29.64 -20.31 -83.05
CA TYR A 256 -28.27 -20.31 -82.52
C TYR A 256 -28.03 -19.16 -81.54
N THR A 257 -28.50 -17.95 -81.86
CA THR A 257 -28.39 -16.82 -80.94
C THR A 257 -29.23 -17.00 -79.67
N SER A 258 -30.40 -17.63 -79.76
CA SER A 258 -31.23 -17.97 -78.59
C SER A 258 -30.53 -18.95 -77.67
N GLU A 259 -29.94 -20.02 -78.22
CA GLU A 259 -29.19 -21.00 -77.42
C GLU A 259 -27.98 -20.40 -76.72
N ILE A 260 -27.27 -19.47 -77.37
CA ILE A 260 -26.19 -18.72 -76.71
C ILE A 260 -26.77 -17.87 -75.58
N LEU A 261 -27.90 -17.20 -75.81
CA LEU A 261 -28.54 -16.37 -74.80
C LEU A 261 -28.94 -17.20 -73.57
N ASP A 262 -29.48 -18.40 -73.78
CA ASP A 262 -29.88 -19.31 -72.70
C ASP A 262 -28.67 -19.82 -71.91
N LYS A 263 -27.55 -20.11 -72.58
CA LYS A 263 -26.29 -20.45 -71.92
C LYS A 263 -25.77 -19.29 -71.08
N ILE A 264 -25.79 -18.06 -71.61
CA ILE A 264 -25.40 -16.86 -70.87
C ILE A 264 -26.32 -16.66 -69.66
N HIS A 265 -27.63 -16.78 -69.83
CA HIS A 265 -28.59 -16.69 -68.74
C HIS A 265 -28.35 -17.75 -67.66
N SER A 266 -28.09 -19.00 -68.03
CA SER A 266 -27.74 -20.05 -67.08
C SER A 266 -26.45 -19.73 -66.33
N THR A 267 -25.41 -19.24 -67.00
CA THR A 267 -24.16 -18.83 -66.32
C THR A 267 -24.38 -17.66 -65.36
N ILE A 268 -25.16 -16.66 -65.75
CA ILE A 268 -25.50 -15.52 -64.89
C ILE A 268 -26.27 -15.99 -63.66
N ASN A 269 -27.28 -16.84 -63.84
CA ASN A 269 -28.07 -17.35 -62.72
C ASN A 269 -27.19 -18.14 -61.73
N ASN A 270 -26.29 -18.98 -62.23
CA ASN A 270 -25.36 -19.72 -61.36
C ASN A 270 -24.44 -18.75 -60.59
N THR A 271 -23.87 -17.74 -61.26
CA THR A 271 -23.03 -16.75 -60.56
C THR A 271 -23.81 -15.93 -59.53
N ILE A 272 -25.08 -15.58 -59.82
CA ILE A 272 -25.95 -14.89 -58.85
C ILE A 272 -26.20 -15.79 -57.63
N THR A 273 -26.46 -17.10 -57.84
CA THR A 273 -26.69 -18.01 -56.72
C THR A 273 -25.43 -18.21 -55.87
N GLU A 274 -24.25 -18.28 -56.47
CA GLU A 274 -22.97 -18.36 -55.76
C GLU A 274 -22.70 -17.08 -54.95
N GLN A 275 -22.87 -15.92 -55.58
CA GLN A 275 -22.71 -14.62 -54.91
C GLN A 275 -23.70 -14.43 -53.76
N ASN A 276 -24.96 -14.82 -53.94
CA ASN A 276 -25.96 -14.76 -52.86
C ASN A 276 -25.57 -15.65 -51.67
N HIS A 277 -24.98 -16.81 -51.93
CA HIS A 277 -24.49 -17.68 -50.86
C HIS A 277 -23.31 -17.06 -50.10
N GLU A 278 -22.35 -16.45 -50.81
CA GLU A 278 -21.25 -15.72 -50.18
C GLU A 278 -21.75 -14.54 -49.34
N VAL A 279 -22.72 -13.77 -49.84
CA VAL A 279 -23.35 -12.67 -49.10
C VAL A 279 -24.01 -13.18 -47.83
N GLU A 280 -24.71 -14.31 -47.88
CA GLU A 280 -25.34 -14.91 -46.71
C GLU A 280 -24.30 -15.37 -45.66
N GLN A 281 -23.19 -15.96 -46.11
CA GLN A 281 -22.08 -16.33 -45.21
C GLN A 281 -21.42 -15.11 -44.55
N LEU A 282 -21.16 -14.05 -45.33
CA LEU A 282 -20.61 -12.79 -44.81
C LEU A 282 -21.56 -12.14 -43.81
N GLN A 283 -22.87 -12.17 -44.07
CA GLN A 283 -23.86 -11.66 -43.14
C GLN A 283 -23.81 -12.40 -41.79
N ILE A 284 -23.72 -13.73 -41.82
CA ILE A 284 -23.58 -14.55 -40.60
C ILE A 284 -22.30 -14.18 -39.83
N GLN A 285 -21.19 -13.95 -40.53
CA GLN A 285 -19.94 -13.54 -39.89
C GLN A 285 -20.03 -12.15 -39.25
N ILE A 286 -20.70 -11.20 -39.92
CA ILE A 286 -20.96 -9.87 -39.38
C ILE A 286 -21.80 -9.98 -38.11
N ASP A 287 -22.91 -10.73 -38.13
CA ASP A 287 -23.79 -10.89 -36.97
C ASP A 287 -23.03 -11.47 -35.76
N GLN A 288 -22.14 -12.44 -35.99
CA GLN A 288 -21.28 -13.01 -34.94
C GLN A 288 -20.29 -11.99 -34.36
N LEU A 289 -19.66 -11.18 -35.22
CA LEU A 289 -18.74 -10.13 -34.77
C LEU A 289 -19.45 -9.02 -34.01
N GLU A 290 -20.65 -8.63 -34.46
CA GLU A 290 -21.49 -7.65 -33.76
C GLU A 290 -21.89 -8.14 -32.37
N GLU A 291 -22.23 -9.43 -32.22
CA GLU A 291 -22.52 -10.04 -30.92
C GLU A 291 -21.30 -10.03 -29.99
N LEU A 292 -20.11 -10.37 -30.51
CA LEU A 292 -18.85 -10.32 -29.74
C LEU A 292 -18.48 -8.89 -29.31
N VAL A 293 -18.66 -7.91 -30.21
CA VAL A 293 -18.43 -6.49 -29.88
C VAL A 293 -19.39 -6.04 -28.79
N LYS A 294 -20.66 -6.42 -28.87
CA LYS A 294 -21.65 -6.10 -27.83
C LYS A 294 -21.26 -6.70 -26.47
N TYR A 295 -20.82 -7.96 -26.45
CA TYR A 295 -20.35 -8.62 -25.24
C TYR A 295 -19.13 -7.91 -24.62
N GLU A 296 -18.15 -7.49 -25.43
CA GLU A 296 -16.97 -6.76 -24.92
C GLU A 296 -17.31 -5.35 -24.44
N ILE A 297 -18.23 -4.62 -25.11
CA ILE A 297 -18.72 -3.31 -24.62
C ILE A 297 -19.41 -3.46 -23.26
N GLU A 298 -20.28 -4.47 -23.10
CA GLU A 298 -20.93 -4.76 -21.81
C GLU A 298 -19.93 -5.11 -20.71
N ARG A 299 -18.77 -5.69 -21.07
CA ARG A 299 -17.67 -6.00 -20.14
C ARG A 299 -16.77 -4.79 -19.84
N GLU A 300 -16.63 -3.85 -20.77
CA GLU A 300 -15.82 -2.64 -20.59
C GLU A 300 -16.48 -1.64 -19.62
N ILE A 301 -17.81 -1.50 -19.65
CA ILE A 301 -18.58 -0.59 -18.79
C ILE A 301 -18.26 -0.76 -17.28
N PRO A 302 -18.26 -1.98 -16.68
CA PRO A 302 -17.86 -2.15 -15.29
C PRO A 302 -16.40 -1.81 -15.02
N CYS A 303 -15.48 -2.09 -15.96
CA CYS A 303 -14.06 -1.74 -15.83
C CYS A 303 -13.83 -0.21 -15.87
N GLN A 304 -14.54 0.52 -16.73
CA GLN A 304 -14.50 1.98 -16.77
C GLN A 304 -15.11 2.61 -15.52
N ASN A 305 -16.21 2.04 -15.00
CA ASN A 305 -16.80 2.49 -13.73
C ASN A 305 -15.86 2.24 -12.54
N THR A 306 -15.12 1.14 -12.51
CA THR A 306 -14.06 0.93 -11.50
C THR A 306 -12.90 1.91 -11.67
N LEU A 307 -12.48 2.22 -12.90
CA LEU A 307 -11.39 3.16 -13.17
C LEU A 307 -11.77 4.61 -12.79
N ILE A 308 -13.04 4.98 -12.96
CA ILE A 308 -13.58 6.27 -12.50
C ILE A 308 -13.64 6.31 -10.96
N HIS A 309 -13.93 5.20 -10.29
CA HIS A 309 -13.85 5.11 -8.82
C HIS A 309 -12.42 5.31 -8.32
N TYR A 310 -11.42 4.68 -8.95
CA TYR A 310 -10.01 4.86 -8.61
C TYR A 310 -9.48 6.29 -8.87
N LYS A 311 -10.01 6.99 -9.88
CA LYS A 311 -9.68 8.41 -10.12
C LYS A 311 -10.32 9.36 -9.12
N ASN A 312 -11.46 9.01 -8.54
CA ASN A 312 -12.21 9.90 -7.63
C ASN A 312 -11.92 9.63 -6.14
N GLU A 313 -11.39 8.47 -5.76
CA GLU A 313 -11.10 8.12 -4.35
C GLU A 313 -9.70 8.51 -3.83
N LYS A 314 -8.94 9.35 -4.55
CA LYS A 314 -7.78 10.04 -3.96
C LYS A 314 -7.74 11.52 -4.28
N ASN A 315 -8.73 12.24 -3.77
CA ASN A 315 -8.41 13.48 -3.05
C ASN A 315 -7.72 13.07 -1.75
N ASP A 316 -6.47 12.63 -1.86
CA ASP A 316 -5.66 12.23 -0.72
C ASP A 316 -5.51 13.46 0.18
N PRO A 317 -6.02 13.47 1.44
CA PRO A 317 -5.94 14.65 2.31
C PRO A 317 -4.49 15.11 2.51
N PHE A 318 -3.54 14.19 2.31
CA PHE A 318 -2.12 14.46 2.28
C PHE A 318 -1.70 15.34 1.09
N ILE A 319 -2.22 15.11 -0.11
CA ILE A 319 -1.93 15.94 -1.29
C ILE A 319 -2.50 17.35 -1.10
N GLU A 320 -3.66 17.46 -0.46
CA GLU A 320 -4.27 18.76 -0.15
C GLU A 320 -3.48 19.52 0.93
N GLN A 321 -2.99 18.82 1.96
CA GLN A 321 -2.04 19.37 2.95
C GLN A 321 -0.72 19.83 2.31
N ILE A 322 -0.18 19.07 1.36
CA ILE A 322 1.03 19.45 0.63
C ILE A 322 0.79 20.71 -0.19
N LYS A 323 -0.33 20.78 -0.93
CA LYS A 323 -0.70 21.97 -1.71
C LYS A 323 -0.83 23.20 -0.82
N GLN A 324 -1.51 23.08 0.33
CA GLN A 324 -1.64 24.17 1.31
C GLN A 324 -0.29 24.60 1.89
N SER A 325 0.59 23.64 2.21
CA SER A 325 1.92 23.92 2.77
C SER A 325 2.82 24.65 1.75
N ILE A 326 2.77 24.24 0.48
CA ILE A 326 3.48 24.90 -0.62
C ILE A 326 2.94 26.31 -0.84
N GLU A 327 1.62 26.51 -0.75
CA GLU A 327 1.00 27.82 -0.89
C GLU A 327 1.40 28.79 0.24
N ILE A 328 1.48 28.28 1.49
CA ILE A 328 1.97 29.06 2.65
C ILE A 328 3.43 29.47 2.44
N LEU A 329 4.29 28.54 2.00
CA LEU A 329 5.70 28.81 1.74
C LEU A 329 5.90 29.81 0.60
N TYR A 330 5.10 29.69 -0.46
CA TYR A 330 5.10 30.62 -1.59
C TYR A 330 4.72 32.03 -1.15
N LYS A 331 3.60 32.21 -0.44
CA LYS A 331 3.14 33.52 0.07
C LYS A 331 4.13 34.16 1.04
N LYS A 332 4.85 33.36 1.83
CA LYS A 332 5.80 33.86 2.83
C LYS A 332 7.13 34.34 2.22
N HIS A 333 7.55 33.75 1.10
CA HIS A 333 8.89 33.97 0.55
C HIS A 333 8.91 34.64 -0.83
N VAL A 334 7.77 34.77 -1.50
CA VAL A 334 7.60 35.41 -2.82
C VAL A 334 6.54 36.51 -2.70
N ILE A 335 6.92 37.75 -3.00
CA ILE A 335 6.01 38.91 -2.99
C ILE A 335 5.38 39.02 -4.38
N SER A 336 4.41 38.16 -4.71
CA SER A 336 3.62 38.27 -5.95
C SER A 336 2.21 37.69 -5.72
N ASP A 337 1.20 38.56 -5.81
CA ASP A 337 -0.23 38.22 -5.67
C ASP A 337 -0.79 37.64 -6.98
N ASP A 338 -0.16 36.57 -7.47
CA ASP A 338 -0.59 35.90 -8.69
C ASP A 338 -1.61 34.80 -8.37
N ILE A 339 -2.88 35.14 -8.58
CA ILE A 339 -4.01 34.24 -8.35
C ILE A 339 -4.05 33.19 -9.47
N GLY A 340 -3.89 31.91 -9.10
CA GLY A 340 -4.05 30.77 -10.02
C GLY A 340 -2.76 30.10 -10.48
N ILE A 341 -1.62 30.36 -9.82
CA ILE A 341 -0.37 29.66 -10.15
C ILE A 341 -0.50 28.16 -9.86
N SER A 342 -0.11 27.32 -10.82
CA SER A 342 -0.02 25.86 -10.63
C SER A 342 0.98 25.50 -9.52
N THR A 343 0.66 24.50 -8.69
CA THR A 343 1.54 24.02 -7.59
C THR A 343 2.97 23.73 -8.05
N ILE A 344 3.14 23.24 -9.28
CA ILE A 344 4.46 22.97 -9.88
C ILE A 344 5.24 24.28 -10.09
N HIS A 345 4.56 25.33 -10.54
CA HIS A 345 5.19 26.62 -10.79
C HIS A 345 5.51 27.34 -9.47
N MET A 346 4.66 27.21 -8.44
CA MET A 346 4.98 27.68 -7.07
C MET A 346 6.27 27.03 -6.55
N LEU A 347 6.41 25.71 -6.72
CA LEU A 347 7.61 24.97 -6.32
C LEU A 347 8.85 25.40 -7.09
N GLN A 348 8.77 25.61 -8.40
CA GLN A 348 9.88 26.08 -9.22
C GLN A 348 10.39 27.45 -8.77
N THR A 349 9.47 28.37 -8.43
CA THR A 349 9.85 29.70 -7.93
C THR A 349 10.50 29.63 -6.56
N ILE A 350 9.99 28.78 -5.66
CA ILE A 350 10.61 28.52 -4.35
C ILE A 350 12.01 27.92 -4.54
N GLU A 351 12.16 26.95 -5.44
CA GLU A 351 13.44 26.30 -5.73
C GLU A 351 14.48 27.30 -6.27
N ASN A 352 14.07 28.17 -7.19
CA ASN A 352 14.93 29.23 -7.70
C ASN A 352 15.33 30.24 -6.62
N LYS A 353 14.41 30.54 -5.68
CA LYS A 353 14.71 31.40 -4.53
C LYS A 353 15.70 30.73 -3.57
N ILE A 354 15.54 29.43 -3.29
CA ILE A 354 16.48 28.65 -2.48
C ILE A 354 17.85 28.62 -3.14
N LYS A 355 17.93 28.39 -4.46
CA LYS A 355 19.19 28.45 -5.21
C LYS A 355 19.86 29.82 -5.12
N SER A 356 19.09 30.90 -5.23
CA SER A 356 19.61 32.27 -5.06
C SER A 356 20.14 32.51 -3.64
N LEU A 357 19.43 32.04 -2.60
CA LEU A 357 19.84 32.16 -1.21
C LEU A 357 21.09 31.32 -0.90
N LEU A 358 21.18 30.11 -1.44
CA LEU A 358 22.36 29.26 -1.32
C LEU A 358 23.58 29.90 -1.98
N ASN A 359 23.43 30.45 -3.19
CA ASN A 359 24.51 31.19 -3.84
C ASN A 359 24.92 32.44 -3.04
N THR A 360 23.98 33.09 -2.34
CA THR A 360 24.34 34.23 -1.47
C THR A 360 25.08 33.77 -0.22
N ILE A 361 24.69 32.64 0.37
CA ILE A 361 25.39 32.03 1.52
C ILE A 361 26.81 31.59 1.11
N GLU A 362 26.98 30.99 -0.06
CA GLU A 362 28.30 30.60 -0.60
C GLU A 362 29.21 31.80 -0.89
N GLN A 363 28.64 32.99 -1.14
CA GLN A 363 29.36 34.24 -1.36
C GLN A 363 29.63 35.05 -0.08
N MET A 364 29.14 34.61 1.09
CA MET A 364 29.41 35.32 2.34
C MET A 364 30.85 35.08 2.82
N ASP A 365 31.57 36.16 3.13
CA ASP A 365 32.94 36.07 3.66
C ASP A 365 32.98 35.31 5.00
N SER A 366 33.96 34.42 5.12
CA SER A 366 34.17 33.54 6.28
C SER A 366 34.30 34.28 7.62
N SER A 367 34.65 35.57 7.60
CA SER A 367 34.74 36.41 8.79
C SER A 367 33.38 36.76 9.40
N SER A 368 32.36 37.04 8.58
CA SER A 368 31.01 37.35 9.06
C SER A 368 30.27 36.09 9.52
N ILE A 369 30.54 34.93 8.91
CA ILE A 369 30.03 33.63 9.36
C ILE A 369 30.58 33.31 10.75
N MET A 370 31.88 33.51 10.98
CA MET A 370 32.52 33.26 12.28
C MET A 370 31.95 34.17 13.40
N GLU A 371 31.62 35.42 13.10
CA GLU A 371 30.96 36.30 14.08
C GLU A 371 29.54 35.84 14.40
N ALA A 372 28.74 35.50 13.38
CA ALA A 372 27.38 34.98 13.57
C ALA A 372 27.35 33.63 14.32
N GLU A 373 28.31 32.74 14.05
CA GLU A 373 28.48 31.49 14.80
C GLU A 373 28.84 31.75 16.26
N LYS A 374 29.76 32.69 16.55
CA LYS A 374 30.06 33.10 17.92
C LYS A 374 28.82 33.60 18.64
N PHE A 375 28.00 34.45 18.01
CA PHE A 375 26.75 34.93 18.61
C PHE A 375 25.74 33.80 18.87
N ARG A 376 25.58 32.88 17.91
CA ARG A 376 24.69 31.72 18.07
C ARG A 376 25.17 30.80 19.18
N GLU A 377 26.46 30.53 19.24
CA GLU A 377 27.05 29.67 20.25
C GLU A 377 26.97 30.30 21.65
N ILE A 378 27.16 31.62 21.76
CA ILE A 378 26.89 32.35 23.00
C ILE A 378 25.41 32.22 23.40
N ALA A 379 24.47 32.40 22.48
CA ALA A 379 23.03 32.29 22.77
C ALA A 379 22.64 30.88 23.25
N ILE A 380 23.12 29.83 22.58
CA ILE A 380 22.89 28.43 22.97
C ILE A 380 23.44 28.18 24.38
N ARG A 381 24.69 28.58 24.65
CA ARG A 381 25.30 28.46 25.98
C ARG A 381 24.53 29.23 27.05
N THR A 382 23.89 30.34 26.69
CA THR A 382 23.10 31.15 27.64
C THR A 382 21.79 30.44 28.01
N ILE A 383 21.12 29.83 27.03
CA ILE A 383 19.90 29.04 27.25
C ILE A 383 20.21 27.81 28.12
N GLU A 384 21.28 27.07 27.81
CA GLU A 384 21.70 25.90 28.60
C GLU A 384 22.04 26.26 30.05
N ARG A 385 22.69 27.42 30.26
CA ARG A 385 22.97 27.94 31.61
C ARG A 385 21.67 28.25 32.36
N GLN A 386 20.71 28.90 31.71
CA GLN A 386 19.41 29.23 32.33
C GLN A 386 18.63 27.95 32.71
N GLU A 387 18.63 26.93 31.85
CA GLU A 387 17.93 25.67 32.11
C GLU A 387 18.57 24.89 33.27
N LYS A 388 19.90 24.81 33.34
CA LYS A 388 20.61 24.20 34.48
C LYS A 388 20.27 24.91 35.80
N LEU A 389 20.23 26.25 35.79
CA LEU A 389 19.90 27.06 36.96
C LEU A 389 18.45 26.82 37.41
N ARG A 390 17.52 26.63 36.46
CA ARG A 390 16.12 26.28 36.72
C ARG A 390 16.00 24.89 37.34
N GLN A 391 16.72 23.90 36.82
CA GLN A 391 16.75 22.53 37.38
C GLN A 391 17.32 22.52 38.80
N GLU A 392 18.38 23.28 39.06
CA GLU A 392 18.99 23.38 40.39
C GLU A 392 18.04 24.03 41.41
N LYS A 393 17.32 25.09 41.01
CA LYS A 393 16.27 25.69 41.84
C LYS A 393 15.17 24.68 42.18
N LEU A 394 14.66 23.95 41.20
CA LEU A 394 13.64 22.92 41.42
C LEU A 394 14.13 21.83 42.39
N MET A 395 15.37 21.36 42.22
CA MET A 395 15.98 20.38 43.11
C MET A 395 16.17 20.91 44.53
N ASN A 396 16.56 22.18 44.68
CA ASN A 396 16.72 22.83 45.97
C ASN A 396 15.37 23.06 46.67
N GLU A 397 14.32 23.41 45.93
CA GLU A 397 12.94 23.47 46.44
C GLU A 397 12.44 22.11 46.89
N LEU A 398 12.64 21.04 46.09
CA LEU A 398 12.29 19.67 46.47
C LEU A 398 13.05 19.21 47.71
N LYS A 399 14.33 19.59 47.85
CA LYS A 399 15.12 19.33 49.07
C LYS A 399 14.54 20.09 50.27
N HIS A 400 14.17 21.36 50.10
CA HIS A 400 13.54 22.16 51.15
C HIS A 400 12.19 21.56 51.57
N GLN A 401 11.34 21.17 50.62
CA GLN A 401 10.07 20.50 50.89
C GLN A 401 10.29 19.16 51.63
N LYS A 402 11.25 18.34 51.20
CA LYS A 402 11.59 17.09 51.90
C LYS A 402 12.16 17.34 53.30
N ALA A 403 12.95 18.39 53.50
CA ALA A 403 13.47 18.76 54.82
C ALA A 403 12.35 19.25 55.73
N PHE A 404 11.44 20.08 55.22
CA PHE A 404 10.25 20.55 55.91
C PHE A 404 9.37 19.37 56.37
N LEU A 405 9.12 18.40 55.49
CA LEU A 405 8.39 17.17 55.80
C LEU A 405 9.12 16.28 56.83
N ARG A 406 10.45 16.35 56.90
CA ARG A 406 11.24 15.64 57.94
C ARG A 406 11.19 16.33 59.29
N THR A 407 11.15 17.65 59.33
CA THR A 407 10.96 18.42 60.58
C THR A 407 9.55 18.35 61.12
N SER A 408 8.54 18.16 60.26
CA SER A 408 7.16 17.93 60.68
C SER A 408 6.85 16.47 61.01
N ALA A 409 7.77 15.53 60.75
CA ALA A 409 7.66 14.14 61.19
C ALA A 409 8.05 14.03 62.67
N PRO A 410 7.28 13.30 63.51
CA PRO A 410 7.58 13.15 64.93
C PRO A 410 8.93 12.42 65.14
N PRO A 411 9.76 12.85 66.11
CA PRO A 411 11.12 12.34 66.29
C PRO A 411 11.12 10.91 66.86
N TYR A 412 11.74 9.96 66.14
CA TYR A 412 12.04 8.63 66.69
C TYR A 412 13.32 8.71 67.57
N PRO A 413 13.27 8.31 68.85
CA PRO A 413 14.41 8.48 69.76
C PRO A 413 15.57 7.51 69.46
N LYS A 414 16.79 8.08 69.31
CA LYS A 414 18.07 7.40 68.99
C LYS A 414 18.64 6.48 70.08
N VAL A 415 17.83 6.04 71.04
CA VAL A 415 18.30 5.22 72.18
C VAL A 415 18.43 3.73 71.81
N LEU A 416 17.79 3.29 70.72
CA LEU A 416 17.80 1.89 70.29
C LEU A 416 19.18 1.37 69.83
N TYR A 417 20.08 2.22 69.33
CA TYR A 417 21.35 1.74 68.77
C TYR A 417 22.35 1.26 69.84
N ILE A 418 22.28 1.82 71.06
CA ILE A 418 23.15 1.41 72.18
C ILE A 418 22.57 0.17 72.87
N TYR A 419 21.23 0.09 72.99
CA TYR A 419 20.55 -1.01 73.68
C TYR A 419 20.58 -2.33 72.88
N VAL A 420 20.43 -2.26 71.56
CA VAL A 420 20.49 -3.45 70.68
C VAL A 420 21.90 -4.04 70.61
N TYR A 421 22.95 -3.19 70.61
CA TYR A 421 24.33 -3.65 70.61
C TYR A 421 24.75 -4.31 71.94
N SER A 422 24.17 -3.86 73.06
CA SER A 422 24.30 -4.42 74.42
C SER A 422 23.56 -5.77 74.56
N LYS A 423 22.29 -5.87 74.15
CA LYS A 423 21.51 -7.13 74.25
C LYS A 423 22.01 -8.24 73.32
N LEU A 424 22.42 -7.94 72.10
CA LEU A 424 23.13 -8.91 71.24
C LEU A 424 24.48 -9.32 71.84
N SER A 425 25.07 -8.46 72.68
CA SER A 425 26.28 -8.81 73.42
C SER A 425 26.01 -9.75 74.62
N MET A 426 24.82 -9.71 75.22
CA MET A 426 24.43 -10.69 76.25
C MET A 426 24.02 -12.04 75.63
N TYR A 427 23.33 -12.02 74.49
CA TYR A 427 22.78 -13.25 73.88
C TYR A 427 23.86 -14.17 73.29
N LEU A 428 24.90 -13.61 72.66
CA LEU A 428 26.07 -14.37 72.21
C LEU A 428 26.93 -14.87 73.40
N PHE A 429 26.72 -14.34 74.62
CA PHE A 429 27.47 -14.76 75.82
C PHE A 429 26.84 -16.02 76.41
N PHE A 430 25.51 -16.08 76.41
CA PHE A 430 24.75 -17.26 76.79
C PHE A 430 24.91 -18.44 75.82
N LEU A 431 25.08 -18.19 74.51
CA LEU A 431 25.25 -19.27 73.52
C LEU A 431 26.65 -19.91 73.49
N CYS A 432 27.67 -19.29 74.12
CA CYS A 432 29.03 -19.85 74.19
C CYS A 432 29.36 -20.54 75.53
N SER A 433 28.44 -20.53 76.50
CA SER A 433 28.61 -21.23 77.79
C SER A 433 28.00 -22.64 77.84
N ASP A 434 27.39 -23.10 76.74
CA ASP A 434 26.84 -24.46 76.59
C ASP A 434 27.72 -25.38 75.70
N ARG A 435 29.04 -25.20 75.71
CA ARG A 435 30.01 -26.19 75.17
C ARG A 435 31.24 -26.35 76.05
#